data_AF-A0A842V0S0-F1
#
_entry.id   AF-A0A842V0S0-F1
#
_cell.length_a   1.000
_cell.length_b   1.000
_cell.length_c   1.000
_cell.angle_alpha   90.00
_cell.angle_beta   90.00
_cell.angle_gamma   90.00
#
_symmetry.space_group_name_H-M   'P 1'
#
loop_
_entity.id
_entity.type
_entity.pdbx_description
1 polymer ?
#
loop_
_entity_poly.entity_id
_entity_poly.type
_entity_poly.pdbx_seq_one_letter_code
_entity_poly.pdbx_strand_id
1 'polypeptide(L)'
;MKSSFKSVREVLDLARSLEQPYSFEAQAGSKTVLVRDLLGIMPLFYSIKGKDLRMSRKRFPGSSELDPQTALVFDRKTGKVRKIRRRFYPVKPVHSKPPAVIRQKLEELLVKAVEKRLPDEDFGILFSGGVDSSFIAAVCKSLGKSPVLYTVVVSDSSIAEAEDLSYAKKTAKALGLRLKVIRLSLKQVEALAQETVVMLQEASVVKTGVAVPVLAACRRARKDGIRFMFSGLGSEEIFAGYERHKLSEDINKECVKGLKQMHERDTYRDYLMSSSCRVRLLLPFLDNDVVRYSLRIPGILKLGRHDKQVFRQVAERYLPKTIAYRKKRAAQYGSRSDKALKRLASRNGFRLRKRYLEQFLPFPRLGALVSGGKDSIYAAYLMKKQGFPLGCIINMRSLNPDSYMFHTPAISMVSFQAEAMGIPLFSFETKGEKEKELKDLEKALKKAVERYGIQGITTGALYSTYQKERIEKLARKLGLKVFSPLWHMDQEKLMRDILGQGFDIMLTAVACEGLDSTWLGRSMTFKDIDRLVNLNDRIGINIAFEGGEAESLVLDCPLFSKKISIRNSRVEMENSCTGRLVVEDASLVSKGAKKPKSL
;
A
#
# COMPACT_ATOMS: atom_id res chain seq x y z
N MET A 1 -12.21 25.32 4.33
CA MET A 1 -13.48 26.06 4.44
C MET A 1 -14.50 25.15 5.10
N LYS A 2 -14.96 25.47 6.32
CA LYS A 2 -16.18 24.90 6.90
C LYS A 2 -17.31 25.90 6.63
N SER A 3 -17.76 25.97 5.38
CA SER A 3 -18.97 26.71 5.01
C SER A 3 -20.15 25.74 5.09
N SER A 4 -21.21 26.13 5.80
CA SER A 4 -22.49 25.40 5.80
C SER A 4 -23.25 25.80 4.54
N PHE A 5 -23.44 24.86 3.62
CA PHE A 5 -24.21 25.06 2.40
C PHE A 5 -25.68 24.69 2.65
N LYS A 6 -26.61 25.36 1.95
CA LYS A 6 -28.04 25.05 2.07
C LYS A 6 -28.40 23.76 1.34
N SER A 7 -27.65 23.39 0.30
CA SER A 7 -27.93 22.17 -0.47
C SER A 7 -26.69 21.48 -1.03
N VAL A 8 -26.82 20.19 -1.39
CA VAL A 8 -25.78 19.44 -2.10
C VAL A 8 -25.48 20.08 -3.46
N ARG A 9 -26.47 20.72 -4.10
CA ARG A 9 -26.31 21.38 -5.39
C ARG A 9 -25.33 22.55 -5.30
N GLU A 10 -25.46 23.39 -4.29
CA GLU A 10 -24.53 24.51 -4.04
C GLU A 10 -23.09 24.03 -3.86
N VAL A 11 -22.87 22.92 -3.15
CA VAL A 11 -21.52 22.32 -3.01
C VAL A 11 -20.96 21.92 -4.38
N LEU A 12 -21.77 21.31 -5.23
CA LEU A 12 -21.34 20.88 -6.56
C LEU A 12 -21.13 22.07 -7.50
N ASP A 13 -21.89 23.15 -7.34
CA ASP A 13 -21.72 24.38 -8.13
C ASP A 13 -20.45 25.13 -7.71
N LEU A 14 -20.13 25.19 -6.41
CA LEU A 14 -18.81 25.65 -5.95
C LEU A 14 -17.69 24.77 -6.53
N ALA A 15 -17.82 23.45 -6.47
CA ALA A 15 -16.81 22.55 -7.02
C ALA A 15 -16.61 22.77 -8.55
N ARG A 16 -17.63 23.23 -9.27
CA ARG A 16 -17.52 23.58 -10.70
C ARG A 16 -16.85 24.93 -10.94
N SER A 17 -16.99 25.89 -10.02
CA SER A 17 -16.41 27.24 -10.15
C SER A 17 -14.94 27.32 -9.73
N LEU A 18 -14.46 26.37 -8.92
CA LEU A 18 -13.06 26.34 -8.49
C LEU A 18 -12.10 26.09 -9.66
N GLU A 19 -11.22 27.05 -9.91
CA GLU A 19 -10.19 26.95 -10.94
C GLU A 19 -8.95 26.14 -10.51
N GLN A 20 -8.64 26.16 -9.21
CA GLN A 20 -7.49 25.46 -8.64
C GLN A 20 -7.82 24.00 -8.30
N PRO A 21 -6.85 23.07 -8.37
CA PRO A 21 -7.05 21.69 -7.90
C PRO A 21 -7.55 21.63 -6.46
N TYR A 22 -8.54 20.79 -6.18
CA TYR A 22 -9.19 20.74 -4.88
C TYR A 22 -9.59 19.32 -4.46
N SER A 23 -9.66 19.14 -3.15
CA SER A 23 -10.28 17.98 -2.50
C SER A 23 -10.80 18.48 -1.15
N PHE A 24 -12.11 18.42 -0.90
CA PHE A 24 -12.69 18.94 0.33
C PHE A 24 -13.96 18.21 0.77
N GLU A 25 -14.29 18.45 2.04
CA GLU A 25 -15.55 18.13 2.69
C GLU A 25 -16.38 19.41 2.82
N ALA A 26 -17.68 19.32 2.57
CA ALA A 26 -18.63 20.39 2.82
C ALA A 26 -19.88 19.84 3.52
N GLN A 27 -20.46 20.62 4.43
CA GLN A 27 -21.76 20.30 5.02
C GLN A 27 -22.88 20.93 4.20
N ALA A 28 -23.92 20.16 3.92
CA ALA A 28 -25.12 20.56 3.20
C ALA A 28 -26.36 20.11 4.00
N GLY A 29 -26.85 20.98 4.89
CA GLY A 29 -27.82 20.58 5.92
C GLY A 29 -27.26 19.45 6.81
N SER A 30 -27.98 18.33 6.93
CA SER A 30 -27.52 17.15 7.68
C SER A 30 -26.56 16.23 6.92
N LYS A 31 -26.26 16.55 5.65
CA LYS A 31 -25.47 15.71 4.75
C LYS A 31 -24.06 16.26 4.63
N THR A 32 -23.10 15.36 4.66
CA THR A 32 -21.69 15.65 4.36
C THR A 32 -21.40 15.29 2.91
N VAL A 33 -20.79 16.20 2.16
CA VAL A 33 -20.43 15.99 0.76
C VAL A 33 -18.91 15.95 0.63
N LEU A 34 -18.38 14.87 0.04
CA LEU A 34 -16.98 14.75 -0.35
C LEU A 34 -16.87 14.93 -1.86
N VAL A 35 -15.96 15.81 -2.27
CA VAL A 35 -15.71 16.10 -3.67
C VAL A 35 -14.26 16.50 -3.88
N ARG A 36 -13.71 16.13 -5.05
CA ARG A 36 -12.38 16.51 -5.52
C ARG A 36 -12.42 16.95 -6.97
N ASP A 37 -11.34 17.52 -7.49
CA ASP A 37 -11.25 17.96 -8.89
C ASP A 37 -11.44 16.78 -9.86
N LEU A 38 -12.00 17.04 -11.04
CA LEU A 38 -12.39 16.00 -12.01
C LEU A 38 -11.19 15.18 -12.52
N LEU A 39 -9.99 15.75 -12.52
CA LEU A 39 -8.76 15.11 -12.99
C LEU A 39 -8.06 14.30 -11.90
N GLY A 40 -8.56 14.40 -10.66
CA GLY A 40 -7.96 13.76 -9.50
C GLY A 40 -6.55 14.25 -9.20
N ILE A 41 -6.23 15.51 -9.47
CA ILE A 41 -4.95 16.13 -9.13
C ILE A 41 -4.74 16.11 -7.61
N MET A 42 -5.77 16.49 -6.84
CA MET A 42 -5.75 16.41 -5.39
C MET A 42 -6.40 15.09 -4.94
N PRO A 43 -5.66 14.20 -4.23
CA PRO A 43 -6.22 12.95 -3.73
C PRO A 43 -7.21 13.15 -2.59
N LEU A 44 -8.20 12.27 -2.52
CA LEU A 44 -9.11 12.17 -1.39
C LEU A 44 -9.43 10.71 -1.12
N PHE A 45 -8.98 10.21 0.02
CA PHE A 45 -9.29 8.89 0.56
C PHE A 45 -10.31 9.04 1.67
N TYR A 46 -11.24 8.08 1.77
CA TYR A 46 -12.27 8.07 2.80
C TYR A 46 -12.56 6.67 3.32
N SER A 47 -13.08 6.58 4.54
CA SER A 47 -13.60 5.35 5.14
C SER A 47 -14.90 5.69 5.87
N ILE A 48 -15.93 4.87 5.67
CA ILE A 48 -17.23 5.02 6.33
C ILE A 48 -17.49 3.75 7.14
N LYS A 49 -17.78 3.91 8.43
CA LYS A 49 -18.16 2.83 9.34
C LYS A 49 -19.37 3.27 10.16
N GLY A 50 -20.55 2.73 9.83
CA GLY A 50 -21.80 3.20 10.44
C GLY A 50 -22.02 4.69 10.17
N LYS A 51 -22.02 5.50 11.23
CA LYS A 51 -22.18 6.97 11.18
C LYS A 51 -20.85 7.73 11.15
N ASP A 52 -19.73 7.04 11.24
CA ASP A 52 -18.40 7.64 11.24
C ASP A 52 -17.84 7.76 9.83
N LEU A 53 -17.44 8.98 9.47
CA LEU A 53 -16.72 9.29 8.25
C LEU A 53 -15.32 9.81 8.59
N ARG A 54 -14.30 9.15 8.03
CA ARG A 54 -12.90 9.61 8.08
C ARG A 54 -12.41 9.91 6.68
N MET A 55 -11.56 10.91 6.53
CA MET A 55 -10.93 11.23 5.25
C MET A 55 -9.48 11.68 5.41
N SER A 56 -8.71 11.55 4.33
CA SER A 56 -7.32 11.98 4.25
C SER A 56 -6.92 12.20 2.80
N ARG A 57 -5.89 13.00 2.57
CA ARG A 57 -5.24 13.10 1.25
C ARG A 57 -4.18 12.01 1.02
N LYS A 58 -3.90 11.19 2.03
CA LYS A 58 -3.02 10.03 1.95
C LYS A 58 -3.83 8.77 2.25
N ARG A 59 -3.53 7.68 1.56
CA ARG A 59 -4.14 6.38 1.83
C ARG A 59 -3.90 5.97 3.29
N PHE A 60 -4.95 5.42 3.91
CA PHE A 60 -4.91 4.84 5.26
C PHE A 60 -5.61 3.47 5.27
N PRO A 61 -5.36 2.60 6.27
CA PRO A 61 -5.95 1.27 6.32
C PRO A 61 -7.48 1.30 6.24
N GLY A 62 -8.06 0.47 5.38
CA GLY A 62 -9.51 0.41 5.15
C GLY A 62 -10.11 1.58 4.36
N SER A 63 -9.30 2.51 3.86
CA SER A 63 -9.78 3.62 3.04
C SER A 63 -9.98 3.24 1.57
N SER A 64 -10.97 3.86 0.94
CA SER A 64 -11.17 3.87 -0.51
C SER A 64 -10.79 5.24 -1.08
N GLU A 65 -10.19 5.28 -2.27
CA GLU A 65 -10.00 6.53 -2.99
C GLU A 65 -11.34 7.00 -3.57
N LEU A 66 -11.68 8.29 -3.42
CA LEU A 66 -12.82 8.89 -4.08
C LEU A 66 -12.53 9.03 -5.58
N ASP A 67 -13.35 8.39 -6.41
CA ASP A 67 -13.36 8.57 -7.86
C ASP A 67 -13.57 10.06 -8.20
N PRO A 68 -12.66 10.70 -8.94
CA PRO A 68 -12.77 12.11 -9.36
C PRO A 68 -14.10 12.48 -10.02
N GLN A 69 -14.72 11.54 -10.75
CA GLN A 69 -16.00 11.73 -11.42
C GLN A 69 -17.20 11.50 -10.50
N THR A 70 -16.98 11.30 -9.20
CA THR A 70 -18.05 11.05 -8.23
C THR A 70 -17.95 12.04 -7.07
N ALA A 71 -19.07 12.66 -6.72
CA ALA A 71 -19.25 13.26 -5.41
C ALA A 71 -19.95 12.27 -4.48
N LEU A 72 -19.43 12.10 -3.27
CA LEU A 72 -20.02 11.23 -2.27
C LEU A 72 -20.83 12.06 -1.29
N VAL A 73 -22.10 11.71 -1.10
CA VAL A 73 -23.01 12.34 -0.15
C VAL A 73 -23.28 11.34 0.97
N PHE A 74 -22.85 11.68 2.17
CA PHE A 74 -22.99 10.88 3.38
C PHE A 74 -23.97 11.54 4.34
N ASP A 75 -25.01 10.82 4.74
CA ASP A 75 -25.93 11.29 5.76
C ASP A 75 -25.47 10.77 7.13
N ARG A 76 -24.96 11.68 7.98
CA ARG A 76 -24.46 11.33 9.31
C ARG A 76 -25.56 10.83 10.24
N LYS A 77 -26.83 11.19 10.02
CA LYS A 77 -27.96 10.74 10.86
C LYS A 77 -28.30 9.28 10.58
N THR A 78 -28.37 8.92 9.30
CA THR A 78 -28.82 7.58 8.85
C THR A 78 -27.68 6.62 8.52
N GLY A 79 -26.45 7.11 8.36
CA GLY A 79 -25.32 6.33 7.86
C GLY A 79 -25.40 6.01 6.36
N LYS A 80 -26.41 6.52 5.64
CA LYS A 80 -26.60 6.22 4.21
C LYS A 80 -25.62 6.98 3.33
N VAL A 81 -25.16 6.31 2.28
CA VAL A 81 -24.23 6.86 1.28
C VAL A 81 -24.93 6.94 -0.07
N ARG A 82 -24.85 8.10 -0.72
CA ARG A 82 -25.30 8.31 -2.10
C ARG A 82 -24.13 8.83 -2.95
N LYS A 83 -23.93 8.25 -4.12
CA LYS A 83 -22.92 8.71 -5.09
C LYS A 83 -23.59 9.52 -6.18
N ILE A 84 -23.05 10.70 -6.49
CA ILE A 84 -23.51 11.56 -7.58
C ILE A 84 -22.43 11.57 -8.66
N ARG A 85 -22.75 11.05 -9.84
CA ARG A 85 -21.83 11.06 -10.99
C ARG A 85 -21.75 12.47 -11.55
N ARG A 86 -20.53 12.90 -11.88
CA ARG A 86 -20.19 14.20 -12.43
C ARG A 86 -19.74 14.02 -13.87
N ARG A 87 -20.23 14.89 -14.75
CA ARG A 87 -19.88 14.85 -16.17
C ARG A 87 -18.41 15.21 -16.35
N PHE A 88 -17.67 14.32 -17.02
CA PHE A 88 -16.29 14.58 -17.42
C PHE A 88 -16.22 15.49 -18.65
N TYR A 89 -15.02 15.89 -19.07
CA TYR A 89 -14.83 16.79 -20.21
C TYR A 89 -15.40 16.19 -21.52
N PRO A 90 -16.09 16.99 -22.33
CA PRO A 90 -16.62 16.54 -23.61
C PRO A 90 -15.52 16.44 -24.67
N VAL A 91 -15.65 15.46 -25.57
CA VAL A 91 -14.84 15.32 -26.80
C VAL A 91 -15.56 15.82 -28.05
N LYS A 92 -16.86 16.14 -27.93
CA LYS A 92 -17.71 16.66 -29.00
C LYS A 92 -18.43 17.95 -28.56
N PRO A 93 -18.78 18.86 -29.50
CA PRO A 93 -18.37 18.82 -30.90
C PRO A 93 -16.86 19.02 -31.04
N VAL A 94 -16.28 18.39 -32.06
CA VAL A 94 -14.87 18.59 -32.43
C VAL A 94 -14.75 19.99 -33.03
N HIS A 95 -13.64 20.68 -32.80
CA HIS A 95 -13.41 22.00 -33.37
C HIS A 95 -13.37 21.93 -34.89
N SER A 96 -14.21 22.72 -35.55
CA SER A 96 -14.30 22.83 -37.01
C SER A 96 -13.55 24.03 -37.59
N LYS A 97 -12.94 24.88 -36.74
CA LYS A 97 -12.19 26.05 -37.19
C LYS A 97 -10.90 25.65 -37.94
N PRO A 98 -10.34 26.53 -38.79
CA PRO A 98 -9.07 26.27 -39.45
C PRO A 98 -7.93 25.93 -38.47
N PRO A 99 -6.97 25.04 -38.82
CA PRO A 99 -5.91 24.62 -37.91
C PRO A 99 -5.09 25.76 -37.29
N ALA A 100 -4.88 26.86 -38.01
CA ALA A 100 -4.18 28.03 -37.50
C ALA A 100 -4.92 28.69 -36.32
N VAL A 101 -6.24 28.86 -36.45
CA VAL A 101 -7.11 29.42 -35.39
C VAL A 101 -7.16 28.48 -34.18
N ILE A 102 -7.17 27.16 -34.42
CA ILE A 102 -7.11 26.17 -33.34
C ILE A 102 -5.79 26.28 -32.56
N ARG A 103 -4.66 26.42 -33.26
CA ARG A 103 -3.34 26.59 -32.63
C ARG A 103 -3.23 27.89 -31.84
N GLN A 104 -3.68 29.01 -32.42
CA GLN A 104 -3.68 30.29 -31.72
C GLN A 104 -4.49 30.22 -30.43
N LYS A 105 -5.70 29.64 -30.49
CA LYS A 105 -6.52 29.51 -29.28
C LYS A 105 -5.91 28.57 -28.24
N LEU A 106 -5.28 27.49 -28.69
CA LEU A 106 -4.56 26.58 -27.81
C LEU A 106 -3.41 27.28 -27.09
N GLU A 107 -2.64 28.10 -27.81
CA GLU A 107 -1.55 28.89 -27.26
C GLU A 107 -2.03 29.86 -26.19
N GLU A 108 -3.07 30.67 -26.48
CA GLU A 108 -3.67 31.59 -25.50
C GLU A 108 -4.05 30.87 -24.20
N LEU A 109 -4.68 29.69 -24.31
CA LEU A 109 -5.11 28.91 -23.16
C LEU A 109 -3.91 28.34 -22.38
N LEU A 110 -2.87 27.88 -23.07
CA LEU A 110 -1.66 27.35 -22.44
C LEU A 110 -0.88 28.45 -21.71
N VAL A 111 -0.70 29.61 -22.33
CA VAL A 111 -0.04 30.77 -21.72
C VAL A 111 -0.83 31.23 -20.49
N LYS A 112 -2.15 31.41 -20.62
CA LYS A 112 -3.03 31.77 -19.50
C LYS A 112 -2.98 30.73 -18.38
N ALA A 113 -2.88 29.44 -18.70
CA ALA A 113 -2.79 28.38 -17.71
C ALA A 113 -1.47 28.42 -16.91
N VAL A 114 -0.36 28.83 -17.54
CA VAL A 114 0.92 29.08 -16.85
C VAL A 114 0.81 30.33 -15.99
N GLU A 115 0.33 31.43 -16.55
CA GLU A 115 0.17 32.72 -15.89
C GLU A 115 -0.67 32.62 -14.60
N LYS A 116 -1.85 31.99 -14.66
CA LYS A 116 -2.74 31.75 -13.50
C LYS A 116 -2.09 31.00 -12.33
N ARG A 117 -0.96 30.34 -12.57
CA ARG A 117 -0.25 29.49 -11.60
C ARG A 117 1.10 30.05 -11.20
N LEU A 118 1.50 31.21 -11.73
CA LEU A 118 2.73 31.85 -11.32
C LEU A 118 2.65 32.21 -9.83
N PRO A 119 3.61 31.77 -9.01
CA PRO A 119 3.71 32.22 -7.64
C PRO A 119 4.39 33.60 -7.57
N ASP A 120 4.13 34.32 -6.48
CA ASP A 120 4.76 35.62 -6.19
C ASP A 120 6.22 35.48 -5.70
N GLU A 121 6.61 34.26 -5.29
CA GLU A 121 7.93 33.92 -4.79
C GLU A 121 8.74 33.06 -5.78
N ASP A 122 10.02 32.82 -5.47
CA ASP A 122 10.89 31.95 -6.26
C ASP A 122 10.33 30.54 -6.44
N PHE A 123 10.43 30.05 -7.66
CA PHE A 123 9.86 28.77 -8.05
C PHE A 123 10.72 27.98 -9.02
N GLY A 124 10.47 26.68 -9.04
CA GLY A 124 11.23 25.73 -9.86
C GLY A 124 10.42 25.15 -11.00
N ILE A 125 11.11 24.44 -11.90
CA ILE A 125 10.48 23.57 -12.90
C ILE A 125 11.13 22.19 -12.83
N LEU A 126 10.31 21.15 -12.75
CA LEU A 126 10.77 19.78 -13.01
C LEU A 126 11.14 19.66 -14.49
N PHE A 127 12.44 19.62 -14.77
CA PHE A 127 12.97 19.90 -16.09
C PHE A 127 13.69 18.69 -16.68
N SER A 128 13.16 18.15 -17.78
CA SER A 128 13.78 17.05 -18.53
C SER A 128 14.39 17.48 -19.87
N GLY A 129 14.28 18.76 -20.22
CA GLY A 129 14.63 19.25 -21.57
C GLY A 129 13.73 18.71 -22.67
N GLY A 130 12.57 18.13 -22.34
CA GLY A 130 11.51 17.80 -23.31
C GLY A 130 10.68 19.03 -23.68
N VAL A 131 9.86 18.93 -24.74
CA VAL A 131 9.02 20.04 -25.23
C VAL A 131 8.10 20.60 -24.14
N ASP A 132 7.54 19.74 -23.27
CA ASP A 132 6.58 20.16 -22.25
C ASP A 132 7.18 21.11 -21.20
N SER A 133 8.29 20.70 -20.56
CA SER A 133 8.94 21.52 -19.51
C SER A 133 9.67 22.71 -20.12
N SER A 134 10.19 22.57 -21.34
CA SER A 134 10.84 23.66 -22.09
C SER A 134 9.84 24.75 -22.46
N PHE A 135 8.62 24.38 -22.89
CA PHE A 135 7.57 25.34 -23.20
C PHE A 135 7.16 26.13 -21.95
N ILE A 136 6.93 25.45 -20.82
CA ILE A 136 6.63 26.14 -19.56
C ILE A 136 7.75 27.12 -19.18
N ALA A 137 9.01 26.68 -19.27
CA ALA A 137 10.16 27.54 -18.96
C ALA A 137 10.23 28.78 -19.87
N ALA A 138 10.00 28.61 -21.17
CA ALA A 138 10.00 29.70 -22.14
C ALA A 138 8.84 30.68 -21.91
N VAL A 139 7.63 30.19 -21.62
CA VAL A 139 6.48 31.03 -21.28
C VAL A 139 6.70 31.79 -19.97
N CYS A 140 7.24 31.14 -18.92
CA CYS A 140 7.59 31.86 -17.70
C CYS A 140 8.60 32.98 -17.97
N LYS A 141 9.60 32.72 -18.83
CA LYS A 141 10.58 33.73 -19.24
C LYS A 141 9.94 34.87 -20.03
N SER A 142 9.04 34.60 -20.97
CA SER A 142 8.34 35.65 -21.71
C SER A 142 7.43 36.50 -20.82
N LEU A 143 6.99 35.97 -19.68
CA LEU A 143 6.25 36.68 -18.63
C LEU A 143 7.17 37.36 -17.60
N GLY A 144 8.48 37.51 -17.89
CA GLY A 144 9.43 38.21 -17.04
C GLY A 144 9.87 37.44 -15.78
N LYS A 145 9.60 36.14 -15.69
CA LYS A 145 10.00 35.29 -14.55
C LYS A 145 11.25 34.46 -14.87
N SER A 146 12.08 34.19 -13.87
CA SER A 146 13.33 33.43 -14.02
C SER A 146 13.35 32.18 -13.13
N PRO A 147 12.64 31.11 -13.51
CA PRO A 147 12.56 29.90 -12.69
C PRO A 147 13.87 29.13 -12.66
N VAL A 148 14.11 28.39 -11.56
CA VAL A 148 15.22 27.45 -11.47
C VAL A 148 14.80 26.10 -12.07
N LEU A 149 15.59 25.59 -13.02
CA LEU A 149 15.33 24.32 -13.69
C LEU A 149 15.99 23.17 -12.91
N TYR A 150 15.24 22.12 -12.56
CA TYR A 150 15.74 20.98 -11.81
C TYR A 150 15.76 19.72 -12.66
N THR A 151 16.94 19.16 -12.90
CA THR A 151 17.13 17.91 -13.65
C THR A 151 17.84 16.88 -12.78
N VAL A 152 17.30 15.66 -12.74
CA VAL A 152 17.89 14.55 -11.97
C VAL A 152 18.44 13.50 -12.91
N VAL A 153 19.65 13.04 -12.63
CA VAL A 153 20.34 11.97 -13.36
C VAL A 153 20.96 10.98 -12.39
N VAL A 154 21.01 9.71 -12.78
CA VAL A 154 21.83 8.72 -12.09
C VAL A 154 23.26 8.80 -12.64
N SER A 155 24.23 8.90 -11.75
CA SER A 155 25.66 8.90 -12.07
C SER A 155 26.30 7.71 -11.38
N ASP A 156 26.69 6.72 -12.18
CA ASP A 156 27.42 5.52 -11.76
C ASP A 156 28.37 5.13 -12.89
N SER A 157 29.57 4.66 -12.57
CA SER A 157 30.60 4.30 -13.57
C SER A 157 30.11 3.27 -14.59
N SER A 158 29.07 2.53 -14.22
CA SER A 158 28.52 1.44 -15.02
C SER A 158 27.21 1.79 -15.76
N ILE A 159 26.76 3.04 -15.66
CA ILE A 159 25.55 3.54 -16.32
C ILE A 159 25.95 4.71 -17.21
N ALA A 160 25.80 4.52 -18.53
CA ALA A 160 26.05 5.59 -19.50
C ALA A 160 25.25 6.86 -19.18
N GLU A 161 25.89 8.02 -19.41
CA GLU A 161 25.31 9.32 -19.11
C GLU A 161 23.92 9.48 -19.74
N ALA A 162 23.05 10.18 -19.02
CA ALA A 162 21.71 10.49 -19.49
C ALA A 162 21.79 11.46 -20.68
N GLU A 163 21.35 11.02 -21.87
CA GLU A 163 21.21 11.90 -23.05
C GLU A 163 20.37 13.15 -22.74
N ASP A 164 19.33 12.99 -21.90
CA ASP A 164 18.46 14.09 -21.43
C ASP A 164 19.23 15.21 -20.71
N LEU A 165 20.38 14.91 -20.09
CA LEU A 165 21.21 15.92 -19.44
C LEU A 165 21.83 16.88 -20.44
N SER A 166 22.34 16.37 -21.56
CA SER A 166 22.90 17.19 -22.64
C SER A 166 21.84 18.14 -23.19
N TYR A 167 20.63 17.63 -23.44
CA TYR A 167 19.51 18.46 -23.90
C TYR A 167 19.05 19.46 -22.85
N ALA A 168 18.92 19.07 -21.59
CA ALA A 168 18.55 19.98 -20.52
C ALA A 168 19.55 21.14 -20.41
N LYS A 169 20.85 20.87 -20.48
CA LYS A 169 21.90 21.90 -20.52
C LYS A 169 21.76 22.82 -21.73
N LYS A 170 21.59 22.26 -22.94
CA LYS A 170 21.40 23.03 -24.18
C LYS A 170 20.18 23.94 -24.11
N THR A 171 19.05 23.41 -23.67
CA THR A 171 17.80 24.20 -23.55
C THR A 171 17.92 25.27 -22.47
N ALA A 172 18.48 24.95 -21.31
CA ALA A 172 18.68 25.93 -20.24
C ALA A 172 19.58 27.08 -20.71
N LYS A 173 20.66 26.77 -21.44
CA LYS A 173 21.54 27.78 -22.06
C LYS A 173 20.80 28.63 -23.09
N ALA A 174 20.05 28.00 -24.00
CA ALA A 174 19.26 28.71 -25.01
C ALA A 174 18.20 29.63 -24.38
N LEU A 175 17.62 29.23 -23.25
CA LEU A 175 16.66 30.04 -22.50
C LEU A 175 17.36 31.00 -21.51
N GLY A 176 18.68 30.95 -21.32
CA GLY A 176 19.37 31.76 -20.31
C GLY A 176 18.83 31.56 -18.88
N LEU A 177 18.40 30.34 -18.54
CA LEU A 177 17.83 30.00 -17.23
C LEU A 177 18.78 29.14 -16.41
N ARG A 178 18.75 29.30 -15.09
CA ARG A 178 19.60 28.55 -14.17
C ARG A 178 19.20 27.08 -14.13
N LEU A 179 20.11 26.19 -14.53
CA LEU A 179 19.93 24.74 -14.43
C LEU A 179 20.66 24.16 -13.23
N LYS A 180 19.94 23.37 -12.43
CA LYS A 180 20.48 22.59 -11.31
C LYS A 180 20.40 21.11 -11.62
N VAL A 181 21.56 20.48 -11.74
CA VAL A 181 21.70 19.05 -12.01
C VAL A 181 21.93 18.30 -10.71
N ILE A 182 21.02 17.39 -10.36
CA ILE A 182 21.13 16.49 -9.21
C ILE A 182 21.65 15.15 -9.73
N ARG A 183 22.82 14.74 -9.26
CA ARG A 183 23.43 13.45 -9.57
C ARG A 183 23.18 12.48 -8.43
N LEU A 184 22.56 11.34 -8.73
CA LEU A 184 22.27 10.28 -7.76
C LEU A 184 23.21 9.10 -7.96
N SER A 185 23.85 8.64 -6.89
CA SER A 185 24.52 7.34 -6.83
C SER A 185 23.50 6.19 -6.73
N LEU A 186 23.93 4.94 -7.00
CA LEU A 186 23.06 3.77 -6.82
C LEU A 186 22.54 3.64 -5.38
N LYS A 187 23.37 3.91 -4.37
CA LYS A 187 22.97 3.88 -2.96
C LYS A 187 21.87 4.91 -2.67
N GLN A 188 21.97 6.11 -3.24
CA GLN A 188 20.93 7.13 -3.11
C GLN A 188 19.64 6.73 -3.85
N VAL A 189 19.76 6.11 -5.03
CA VAL A 189 18.60 5.57 -5.76
C VAL A 189 17.90 4.49 -4.93
N GLU A 190 18.64 3.59 -4.30
CA GLU A 190 18.11 2.52 -3.44
C GLU A 190 17.35 3.10 -2.24
N ALA A 191 17.96 4.02 -1.51
CA ALA A 191 17.32 4.68 -0.37
C ALA A 191 16.04 5.43 -0.77
N LEU A 192 16.08 6.15 -1.90
CA LEU A 192 14.89 6.79 -2.46
C LEU A 192 13.86 5.77 -2.91
N ALA A 193 14.27 4.67 -3.54
CA ALA A 193 13.35 3.62 -4.00
C ALA A 193 12.61 2.98 -2.83
N GLN A 194 13.33 2.63 -1.75
CA GLN A 194 12.73 2.12 -0.51
C GLN A 194 11.68 3.10 0.03
N GLU A 195 12.05 4.38 0.17
CA GLU A 195 11.14 5.40 0.67
C GLU A 195 9.90 5.58 -0.22
N THR A 196 10.08 5.63 -1.54
CA THR A 196 8.97 5.79 -2.47
C THR A 196 8.01 4.59 -2.47
N VAL A 197 8.53 3.36 -2.35
CA VAL A 197 7.70 2.15 -2.21
C VAL A 197 6.88 2.20 -0.93
N VAL A 198 7.47 2.62 0.19
CA VAL A 198 6.76 2.80 1.47
C VAL A 198 5.69 3.87 1.38
N MET A 199 5.99 5.03 0.76
CA MET A 199 5.02 6.12 0.58
C MET A 199 3.85 5.71 -0.33
N LEU A 200 4.14 4.98 -1.42
CA LEU A 200 3.13 4.51 -2.37
C LEU A 200 2.32 3.31 -1.85
N GLN A 201 2.88 2.54 -0.90
CA GLN A 201 2.36 1.24 -0.45
C GLN A 201 2.19 0.25 -1.61
N GLU A 202 3.06 0.34 -2.63
CA GLU A 202 3.00 -0.48 -3.84
C GLU A 202 4.39 -0.65 -4.45
N ALA A 203 4.75 -1.88 -4.86
CA ALA A 203 6.04 -2.21 -5.50
C ALA A 203 6.00 -2.06 -7.03
N SER A 204 5.39 -0.98 -7.54
CA SER A 204 5.30 -0.73 -8.99
C SER A 204 6.62 -0.20 -9.54
N VAL A 205 7.24 -0.95 -10.46
CA VAL A 205 8.52 -0.58 -11.09
C VAL A 205 8.43 0.76 -11.83
N VAL A 206 7.33 1.00 -12.55
CA VAL A 206 7.14 2.23 -13.33
C VAL A 206 6.91 3.42 -12.40
N LYS A 207 6.01 3.31 -11.42
CA LYS A 207 5.75 4.40 -10.47
C LYS A 207 7.01 4.74 -9.67
N THR A 208 7.71 3.73 -9.15
CA THR A 208 8.96 3.91 -8.39
C THR A 208 10.04 4.58 -9.24
N GLY A 209 10.21 4.13 -10.49
CA GLY A 209 11.18 4.71 -11.42
C GLY A 209 10.95 6.21 -11.69
N VAL A 210 9.69 6.67 -11.73
CA VAL A 210 9.37 8.10 -11.88
C VAL A 210 9.40 8.84 -10.53
N ALA A 211 8.99 8.19 -9.45
CA ALA A 211 8.92 8.79 -8.11
C ALA A 211 10.31 9.18 -7.59
N VAL A 212 11.33 8.35 -7.79
CA VAL A 212 12.71 8.61 -7.35
C VAL A 212 13.26 9.97 -7.84
N PRO A 213 13.28 10.27 -9.16
CA PRO A 213 13.77 11.56 -9.63
C PRO A 213 12.85 12.72 -9.22
N VAL A 214 11.54 12.54 -9.15
CA VAL A 214 10.62 13.60 -8.67
C VAL A 214 10.91 13.95 -7.21
N LEU A 215 11.04 12.95 -6.34
CA LEU A 215 11.35 13.14 -4.92
C LEU A 215 12.71 13.82 -4.73
N ALA A 216 13.74 13.38 -5.46
CA ALA A 216 15.06 13.99 -5.42
C ALA A 216 15.05 15.47 -5.85
N ALA A 217 14.32 15.80 -6.92
CA ALA A 217 14.17 17.17 -7.39
C ALA A 217 13.42 18.03 -6.37
N CYS A 218 12.29 17.57 -5.83
CA CYS A 218 11.53 18.30 -4.82
C CYS A 218 12.32 18.51 -3.53
N ARG A 219 13.11 17.53 -3.08
CA ARG A 219 14.02 17.68 -1.93
C ARG A 219 15.06 18.76 -2.17
N ARG A 220 15.67 18.77 -3.36
CA ARG A 220 16.67 19.78 -3.71
C ARG A 220 16.04 21.17 -3.80
N ALA A 221 14.89 21.30 -4.46
CA ALA A 221 14.15 22.55 -4.55
C ALA A 221 13.79 23.08 -3.15
N ARG A 222 13.31 22.22 -2.25
CA ARG A 222 13.00 22.63 -0.87
C ARG A 222 14.22 23.12 -0.10
N LYS A 223 15.38 22.49 -0.27
CA LYS A 223 16.66 22.95 0.31
C LYS A 223 17.09 24.32 -0.25
N ASP A 224 16.69 24.62 -1.47
CA ASP A 224 16.95 25.89 -2.14
C ASP A 224 15.87 26.95 -1.83
N GLY A 225 15.00 26.72 -0.84
CA GLY A 225 13.93 27.66 -0.44
C GLY A 225 12.65 27.59 -1.27
N ILE A 226 12.62 26.78 -2.34
CA ILE A 226 11.50 26.73 -3.28
C ILE A 226 10.33 25.92 -2.73
N ARG A 227 9.13 26.52 -2.77
CA ARG A 227 7.86 25.89 -2.36
C ARG A 227 6.97 25.47 -3.52
N PHE A 228 7.21 26.02 -4.71
CA PHE A 228 6.38 25.79 -5.90
C PHE A 228 7.22 25.26 -7.06
N MET A 229 6.74 24.21 -7.72
CA MET A 229 7.40 23.66 -8.90
C MET A 229 6.41 23.40 -10.02
N PHE A 230 6.68 23.90 -11.22
CA PHE A 230 5.92 23.49 -12.40
C PHE A 230 6.31 22.08 -12.86
N SER A 231 5.32 21.37 -13.41
CA SER A 231 5.52 20.07 -14.05
C SER A 231 4.79 20.02 -15.39
N GLY A 232 5.41 19.37 -16.37
CA GLY A 232 4.80 19.08 -17.68
C GLY A 232 3.78 17.93 -17.66
N LEU A 233 3.38 17.45 -16.48
CA LEU A 233 2.41 16.36 -16.33
C LEU A 233 1.07 16.72 -17.00
N GLY A 234 0.50 15.75 -17.71
CA GLY A 234 -0.79 15.92 -18.41
C GLY A 234 -0.69 16.12 -19.91
N SER A 235 0.40 16.76 -20.40
CA SER A 235 0.60 17.05 -21.82
C SER A 235 0.46 15.80 -22.72
N GLU A 236 1.01 14.67 -22.28
CA GLU A 236 0.90 13.39 -23.01
C GLU A 236 -0.55 12.93 -23.23
N GLU A 237 -1.41 13.09 -22.22
CA GLU A 237 -2.78 12.61 -22.26
C GLU A 237 -3.69 13.52 -23.08
N ILE A 238 -3.42 14.84 -23.12
CA ILE A 238 -4.28 15.77 -23.86
C ILE A 238 -3.86 15.95 -25.33
N PHE A 239 -2.59 15.73 -25.65
CA PHE A 239 -2.03 15.91 -27.00
C PHE A 239 -1.58 14.59 -27.66
N ALA A 240 -2.04 13.45 -27.18
CA ALA A 240 -1.76 12.14 -27.80
C ALA A 240 -0.26 11.81 -27.91
N GLY A 241 0.47 11.84 -26.80
CA GLY A 241 1.92 11.63 -26.81
C GLY A 241 2.42 10.19 -26.61
N TYR A 242 1.55 9.28 -26.13
CA TYR A 242 1.86 7.85 -26.00
C TYR A 242 1.58 7.01 -27.25
N GLU A 243 2.29 5.89 -27.39
CA GLU A 243 2.14 4.93 -28.50
C GLU A 243 0.71 4.39 -28.63
N ARG A 244 0.04 4.11 -27.50
CA ARG A 244 -1.36 3.66 -27.48
C ARG A 244 -2.34 4.62 -28.17
N HIS A 245 -2.02 5.91 -28.24
CA HIS A 245 -2.87 6.86 -28.96
C HIS A 245 -2.74 6.69 -30.48
N LYS A 246 -1.55 6.30 -30.98
CA LYS A 246 -1.32 6.06 -32.40
C LYS A 246 -2.04 4.81 -32.90
N LEU A 247 -2.22 3.85 -32.02
CA LEU A 247 -2.93 2.59 -32.29
C LEU A 247 -4.46 2.71 -32.12
N SER A 248 -4.96 3.88 -31.74
CA SER A 248 -6.38 4.08 -31.42
C SER A 248 -7.15 4.66 -32.61
N GLU A 249 -8.32 4.09 -32.90
CA GLU A 249 -9.25 4.61 -33.91
C GLU A 249 -9.80 6.00 -33.54
N ASP A 250 -10.09 6.23 -32.25
CA ASP A 250 -10.55 7.52 -31.74
C ASP A 250 -9.55 8.08 -30.72
N ILE A 251 -8.63 8.90 -31.22
CA ILE A 251 -7.55 9.52 -30.43
C ILE A 251 -8.11 10.28 -29.22
N ASN A 252 -9.23 11.00 -29.37
CA ASN A 252 -9.79 11.82 -28.29
C ASN A 252 -10.44 10.96 -27.20
N LYS A 253 -11.10 9.85 -27.56
CA LYS A 253 -11.59 8.88 -26.57
C LYS A 253 -10.44 8.24 -25.79
N GLU A 254 -9.34 7.87 -26.45
CA GLU A 254 -8.20 7.28 -25.77
C GLU A 254 -7.49 8.28 -24.84
N CYS A 255 -7.40 9.56 -25.25
CA CYS A 255 -6.97 10.66 -24.39
C CYS A 255 -7.84 10.77 -23.12
N VAL A 256 -9.18 10.73 -23.28
CA VAL A 256 -10.11 10.75 -22.14
C VAL A 256 -9.93 9.55 -21.22
N LYS A 257 -9.78 8.34 -21.77
CA LYS A 257 -9.55 7.12 -21.00
C LYS A 257 -8.29 7.24 -20.15
N GLY A 258 -7.21 7.77 -20.72
CA GLY A 258 -5.96 7.99 -20.00
C GLY A 258 -6.05 9.07 -18.92
N LEU A 259 -6.72 10.20 -19.20
CA LEU A 259 -6.98 11.24 -18.18
C LEU A 259 -7.77 10.68 -16.99
N LYS A 260 -8.78 9.83 -17.24
CA LYS A 260 -9.58 9.21 -16.17
C LYS A 260 -8.78 8.29 -15.26
N GLN A 261 -7.69 7.69 -15.76
CA GLN A 261 -6.82 6.79 -14.99
C GLN A 261 -5.59 7.51 -14.42
N MET A 262 -5.37 8.78 -14.76
CA MET A 262 -4.19 9.52 -14.36
C MET A 262 -4.09 9.66 -12.83
N HIS A 263 -5.22 9.70 -12.12
CA HIS A 263 -5.22 9.87 -10.68
C HIS A 263 -4.52 8.72 -9.94
N GLU A 264 -4.67 7.48 -10.42
CA GLU A 264 -4.03 6.32 -9.82
C GLU A 264 -2.58 6.13 -10.30
N ARG A 265 -2.30 6.52 -11.54
CA ARG A 265 -1.02 6.26 -12.21
C ARG A 265 0.03 7.34 -11.93
N ASP A 266 -0.37 8.60 -11.98
CA ASP A 266 0.56 9.74 -12.02
C ASP A 266 0.32 10.78 -10.93
N THR A 267 -0.89 11.37 -10.84
CA THR A 267 -1.08 12.54 -9.97
C THR A 267 -0.93 12.16 -8.50
N TYR A 268 -1.43 10.99 -8.07
CA TYR A 268 -1.24 10.54 -6.69
C TYR A 268 0.23 10.32 -6.34
N ARG A 269 1.01 9.69 -7.24
CA ARG A 269 2.45 9.49 -7.07
C ARG A 269 3.15 10.83 -6.91
N ASP A 270 2.96 11.75 -7.85
CA ASP A 270 3.67 13.03 -7.86
C ASP A 270 3.22 13.94 -6.71
N TYR A 271 1.94 13.90 -6.34
CA TYR A 271 1.40 14.56 -5.15
C TYR A 271 2.08 14.05 -3.87
N LEU A 272 2.22 12.74 -3.68
CA LEU A 272 2.90 12.18 -2.51
C LEU A 272 4.36 12.63 -2.45
N MET A 273 5.08 12.56 -3.58
CA MET A 273 6.48 12.95 -3.64
C MET A 273 6.66 14.43 -3.29
N SER A 274 5.90 15.31 -3.92
CA SER A 274 6.06 16.75 -3.72
C SER A 274 5.58 17.19 -2.33
N SER A 275 4.42 16.68 -1.87
CA SER A 275 3.85 17.06 -0.58
C SER A 275 4.70 16.57 0.60
N SER A 276 5.39 15.43 0.48
CA SER A 276 6.37 14.96 1.48
C SER A 276 7.52 15.96 1.69
N CYS A 277 7.85 16.72 0.64
CA CYS A 277 8.88 17.75 0.65
C CYS A 277 8.35 19.14 0.96
N ARG A 278 7.05 19.30 1.25
CA ARG A 278 6.37 20.61 1.37
C ARG A 278 6.55 21.46 0.10
N VAL A 279 6.49 20.81 -1.07
CA VAL A 279 6.52 21.43 -2.40
C VAL A 279 5.17 21.19 -3.09
N ARG A 280 4.58 22.24 -3.64
CA ARG A 280 3.35 22.17 -4.43
C ARG A 280 3.69 22.09 -5.93
N LEU A 281 3.12 21.12 -6.62
CA LEU A 281 3.23 21.04 -8.07
C LEU A 281 2.18 21.93 -8.76
N LEU A 282 2.62 22.62 -9.81
CA LEU A 282 1.82 23.49 -10.66
C LEU A 282 1.68 22.83 -12.03
N LEU A 283 0.44 22.52 -12.44
CA LEU A 283 0.13 21.63 -13.56
C LEU A 283 -0.68 22.35 -14.65
N PRO A 284 -0.06 23.20 -15.48
CA PRO A 284 -0.77 24.02 -16.47
C PRO A 284 -1.46 23.20 -17.56
N PHE A 285 -0.90 22.05 -17.95
CA PHE A 285 -1.54 21.14 -18.91
C PHE A 285 -2.79 20.44 -18.37
N LEU A 286 -3.01 20.46 -17.05
CA LEU A 286 -4.21 19.95 -16.41
C LEU A 286 -5.18 21.07 -16.02
N ASP A 287 -5.02 22.25 -16.61
CA ASP A 287 -6.01 23.32 -16.49
C ASP A 287 -7.34 22.92 -17.15
N ASN A 288 -8.46 23.25 -16.51
CA ASN A 288 -9.79 22.89 -16.97
C ASN A 288 -10.07 23.36 -18.41
N ASP A 289 -9.64 24.57 -18.76
CA ASP A 289 -9.90 25.15 -20.08
C ASP A 289 -8.97 24.55 -21.12
N VAL A 290 -7.69 24.33 -20.77
CA VAL A 290 -6.74 23.63 -21.63
C VAL A 290 -7.22 22.21 -21.94
N VAL A 291 -7.64 21.44 -20.93
CA VAL A 291 -8.15 20.07 -21.12
C VAL A 291 -9.42 20.07 -21.96
N ARG A 292 -10.40 20.92 -21.61
CA ARG A 292 -11.68 21.01 -22.32
C ARG A 292 -11.49 21.42 -23.78
N TYR A 293 -10.54 22.30 -24.06
CA TYR A 293 -10.23 22.71 -25.43
C TYR A 293 -9.49 21.61 -26.18
N SER A 294 -8.44 21.04 -25.57
CA SER A 294 -7.57 20.05 -26.20
C SER A 294 -8.29 18.77 -26.56
N LEU A 295 -9.23 18.29 -25.73
CA LEU A 295 -10.02 17.08 -26.00
C LEU A 295 -11.01 17.20 -27.18
N ARG A 296 -11.22 18.43 -27.70
CA ARG A 296 -12.05 18.71 -28.88
C ARG A 296 -11.23 19.06 -30.11
N ILE A 297 -9.90 19.11 -30.02
CA ILE A 297 -9.04 19.26 -31.20
C ILE A 297 -9.16 17.99 -32.07
N PRO A 298 -9.33 18.12 -33.40
CA PRO A 298 -9.32 16.97 -34.31
C PRO A 298 -8.10 16.06 -34.07
N GLY A 299 -8.33 14.75 -33.99
CA GLY A 299 -7.27 13.78 -33.67
C GLY A 299 -6.07 13.85 -34.64
N ILE A 300 -6.34 14.08 -35.93
CA ILE A 300 -5.34 14.26 -36.99
C ILE A 300 -4.40 15.46 -36.76
N LEU A 301 -4.81 16.46 -35.99
CA LEU A 301 -3.93 17.57 -35.62
C LEU A 301 -3.04 17.23 -34.42
N LYS A 302 -3.41 16.22 -33.61
CA LYS A 302 -2.60 15.77 -32.48
C LYS A 302 -1.51 14.80 -32.90
N LEU A 303 -1.79 13.95 -33.87
CA LEU A 303 -0.86 12.96 -34.42
C LEU A 303 -0.56 13.25 -35.89
N GLY A 304 0.69 13.60 -36.18
CA GLY A 304 1.18 13.78 -37.54
C GLY A 304 2.55 13.11 -37.70
N ARG A 305 3.50 13.82 -38.34
CA ARG A 305 4.91 13.37 -38.41
C ARG A 305 5.52 13.18 -37.01
N HIS A 306 5.05 13.95 -36.04
CA HIS A 306 5.46 13.85 -34.64
C HIS A 306 4.26 13.58 -33.73
N ASP A 307 4.52 12.98 -32.57
CA ASP A 307 3.58 13.00 -31.46
C ASP A 307 3.29 14.45 -31.02
N LYS A 308 2.11 14.70 -30.44
CA LYS A 308 1.72 16.04 -29.97
C LYS A 308 1.88 17.15 -31.02
N GLN A 309 1.63 16.84 -32.29
CA GLN A 309 1.94 17.70 -33.43
C GLN A 309 1.44 19.15 -33.23
N VAL A 310 0.15 19.34 -32.93
CA VAL A 310 -0.44 20.66 -32.67
C VAL A 310 0.27 21.42 -31.55
N PHE A 311 0.67 20.74 -30.47
CA PHE A 311 1.35 21.37 -29.34
C PHE A 311 2.79 21.71 -29.69
N ARG A 312 3.50 20.87 -30.45
CA ARG A 312 4.87 21.16 -30.92
C ARG A 312 4.90 22.39 -31.83
N GLN A 313 3.90 22.55 -32.69
CA GLN A 313 3.73 23.74 -33.53
C GLN A 313 3.50 25.02 -32.71
N VAL A 314 2.75 24.92 -31.60
CA VAL A 314 2.62 26.04 -30.66
C VAL A 314 3.96 26.30 -29.94
N ALA A 315 4.62 25.24 -29.47
CA ALA A 315 5.86 25.37 -28.72
C ALA A 315 7.04 25.92 -29.55
N GLU A 316 7.04 25.69 -30.86
CA GLU A 316 8.01 26.23 -31.83
C GLU A 316 8.04 27.77 -31.83
N ARG A 317 6.94 28.45 -31.46
CA ARG A 317 6.92 29.92 -31.33
C ARG A 317 7.78 30.43 -30.17
N TYR A 318 8.06 29.58 -29.19
CA TYR A 318 8.78 29.92 -27.95
C TYR A 318 10.15 29.23 -27.86
N LEU A 319 10.39 28.21 -28.68
CA LEU A 319 11.54 27.32 -28.59
C LEU A 319 12.16 27.09 -29.97
N PRO A 320 13.50 26.99 -30.07
CA PRO A 320 14.16 26.50 -31.27
C PRO A 320 13.54 25.18 -31.78
N LYS A 321 13.41 25.03 -33.10
CA LYS A 321 12.87 23.82 -33.76
C LYS A 321 13.51 22.52 -33.24
N THR A 322 14.82 22.55 -32.99
CA THR A 322 15.60 21.41 -32.47
C THR A 322 15.13 20.94 -31.08
N ILE A 323 14.52 21.82 -30.30
CA ILE A 323 13.96 21.53 -28.96
C ILE A 323 12.46 21.20 -29.09
N ALA A 324 11.71 21.99 -29.87
CA ALA A 324 10.26 21.81 -30.05
C ALA A 324 9.87 20.45 -30.67
N TYR A 325 10.66 19.94 -31.61
CA TYR A 325 10.39 18.67 -32.32
C TYR A 325 11.21 17.47 -31.84
N ARG A 326 11.95 17.62 -30.74
CA ARG A 326 12.72 16.52 -30.15
C ARG A 326 11.80 15.36 -29.75
N LYS A 327 12.16 14.13 -30.15
CA LYS A 327 11.48 12.91 -29.70
C LYS A 327 11.68 12.73 -28.19
N LYS A 328 10.59 12.57 -27.44
CA LYS A 328 10.62 12.53 -25.98
C LYS A 328 10.99 11.13 -25.45
N ARG A 329 11.65 11.08 -24.29
CA ARG A 329 11.77 9.87 -23.43
C ARG A 329 11.06 10.12 -22.10
N ALA A 330 10.49 9.06 -21.50
CA ALA A 330 9.85 9.18 -20.19
C ALA A 330 10.88 9.46 -19.06
N ALA A 331 10.46 10.10 -17.97
CA ALA A 331 11.36 10.62 -16.93
C ALA A 331 12.29 9.57 -16.31
N GLN A 332 11.81 8.32 -16.16
CA GLN A 332 12.61 7.21 -15.64
C GLN A 332 13.75 6.82 -16.60
N TYR A 333 13.51 6.89 -17.90
CA TYR A 333 14.53 6.62 -18.93
C TYR A 333 15.47 7.81 -19.10
N GLY A 334 14.93 9.03 -18.99
CA GLY A 334 15.69 10.27 -19.04
C GLY A 334 16.68 10.40 -17.89
N SER A 335 16.27 10.04 -16.68
CA SER A 335 17.13 10.04 -15.49
C SER A 335 18.01 8.80 -15.35
N ARG A 336 17.75 7.72 -16.11
CA ARG A 336 18.34 6.37 -15.95
C ARG A 336 17.98 5.68 -14.62
N SER A 337 16.96 6.13 -13.91
CA SER A 337 16.49 5.48 -12.67
C SER A 337 16.01 4.05 -12.92
N ASP A 338 15.44 3.76 -14.10
CA ASP A 338 15.00 2.42 -14.50
C ASP A 338 16.17 1.42 -14.62
N LYS A 339 17.31 1.89 -15.17
CA LYS A 339 18.56 1.12 -15.27
C LYS A 339 19.19 0.93 -13.90
N ALA A 340 19.17 1.95 -13.06
CA ALA A 340 19.65 1.87 -11.68
C ALA A 340 18.88 0.81 -10.88
N LEU A 341 17.53 0.81 -10.95
CA LEU A 341 16.69 -0.21 -10.32
C LEU A 341 16.95 -1.62 -10.88
N LYS A 342 17.20 -1.75 -12.19
CA LYS A 342 17.60 -3.05 -12.79
C LYS A 342 18.91 -3.55 -12.20
N ARG A 343 19.91 -2.67 -12.06
CA ARG A 343 21.23 -3.02 -11.52
C ARG A 343 21.18 -3.35 -10.04
N LEU A 344 20.42 -2.60 -9.26
CA LEU A 344 20.18 -2.87 -7.83
C LEU A 344 19.52 -4.23 -7.62
N ALA A 345 18.47 -4.54 -8.39
CA ALA A 345 17.83 -5.85 -8.33
C ALA A 345 18.81 -6.99 -8.63
N SER A 346 19.63 -6.83 -9.68
CA SER A 346 20.62 -7.84 -10.07
C SER A 346 21.70 -8.05 -9.01
N ARG A 347 22.23 -6.96 -8.42
CA ARG A 347 23.24 -7.00 -7.35
C ARG A 347 22.74 -7.67 -6.07
N ASN A 348 21.44 -7.58 -5.80
CA ASN A 348 20.80 -8.19 -4.64
C ASN A 348 20.22 -9.58 -4.95
N GLY A 349 20.61 -10.23 -6.06
CA GLY A 349 20.18 -11.59 -6.40
C GLY A 349 18.75 -11.74 -6.92
N PHE A 350 18.07 -10.65 -7.27
CA PHE A 350 16.69 -10.70 -7.76
C PHE A 350 16.60 -10.76 -9.29
N ARG A 351 15.90 -11.77 -9.82
CA ARG A 351 15.62 -11.91 -11.26
C ARG A 351 14.63 -10.86 -11.79
N LEU A 352 13.70 -10.42 -10.93
CA LEU A 352 12.65 -9.44 -11.27
C LEU A 352 12.76 -8.19 -10.40
N ARG A 353 12.80 -7.01 -11.04
CA ARG A 353 12.78 -5.69 -10.35
C ARG A 353 11.60 -5.54 -9.38
N LYS A 354 10.43 -6.09 -9.72
CA LYS A 354 9.26 -6.05 -8.85
C LYS A 354 9.52 -6.78 -7.52
N ARG A 355 10.13 -7.97 -7.56
CA ARG A 355 10.48 -8.76 -6.35
C ARG A 355 11.47 -8.01 -5.46
N TYR A 356 12.47 -7.38 -6.08
CA TYR A 356 13.40 -6.51 -5.36
C TYR A 356 12.69 -5.35 -4.65
N LEU A 357 11.71 -4.70 -5.29
CA LEU A 357 10.96 -3.61 -4.66
C LEU A 357 9.96 -4.11 -3.59
N GLU A 358 9.43 -5.33 -3.72
CA GLU A 358 8.50 -5.92 -2.75
C GLU A 358 9.12 -6.06 -1.36
N GLN A 359 10.46 -6.22 -1.25
CA GLN A 359 11.15 -6.27 0.04
C GLN A 359 11.06 -4.96 0.83
N PHE A 360 10.80 -3.84 0.15
CA PHE A 360 10.65 -2.52 0.77
C PHE A 360 9.21 -2.24 1.21
N LEU A 361 8.25 -3.09 0.85
CA LEU A 361 6.89 -2.95 1.35
C LEU A 361 6.86 -3.22 2.85
N PRO A 362 6.13 -2.43 3.65
CA PRO A 362 5.90 -2.76 5.04
C PRO A 362 5.26 -4.15 5.13
N PHE A 363 5.75 -4.99 6.05
CA PHE A 363 5.19 -6.33 6.25
C PHE A 363 3.68 -6.25 6.51
N PRO A 364 2.89 -7.13 5.88
CA PRO A 364 1.44 -7.13 6.06
C PRO A 364 1.10 -7.34 7.53
N ARG A 365 0.14 -6.56 8.04
CA ARG A 365 -0.38 -6.77 9.40
C ARG A 365 -1.14 -8.10 9.44
N LEU A 366 -0.75 -9.01 10.31
CA LEU A 366 -1.30 -10.37 10.36
C LEU A 366 -2.34 -10.52 11.48
N GLY A 367 -3.41 -11.27 11.21
CA GLY A 367 -4.22 -11.90 12.25
C GLY A 367 -3.63 -13.27 12.59
N ALA A 368 -3.27 -13.53 13.84
CA ALA A 368 -2.81 -14.85 14.25
C ALA A 368 -4.01 -15.72 14.64
N LEU A 369 -4.23 -16.84 13.94
CA LEU A 369 -5.19 -17.84 14.38
C LEU A 369 -4.57 -18.61 15.56
N VAL A 370 -5.14 -18.44 16.75
CA VAL A 370 -4.59 -18.98 18.00
C VAL A 370 -5.61 -19.87 18.69
N SER A 371 -5.24 -21.13 18.91
CA SER A 371 -5.97 -22.07 19.78
C SER A 371 -5.50 -22.00 21.23
N GLY A 372 -4.29 -21.50 21.45
CA GLY A 372 -3.61 -21.43 22.75
C GLY A 372 -2.53 -22.48 22.95
N GLY A 373 -2.47 -23.45 22.06
CA GLY A 373 -1.42 -24.46 22.02
C GLY A 373 -0.14 -24.02 21.32
N LYS A 374 0.88 -24.88 21.43
CA LYS A 374 2.27 -24.61 21.04
C LYS A 374 2.41 -24.13 19.59
N ASP A 375 1.73 -24.76 18.64
CA ASP A 375 1.95 -24.52 17.21
C ASP A 375 1.42 -23.15 16.79
N SER A 376 0.22 -22.80 17.28
CA SER A 376 -0.42 -21.53 16.95
C SER A 376 0.34 -20.33 17.53
N ILE A 377 0.86 -20.45 18.76
CA ILE A 377 1.65 -19.42 19.43
C ILE A 377 3.06 -19.34 18.81
N TYR A 378 3.67 -20.48 18.49
CA TYR A 378 4.99 -20.54 17.86
C TYR A 378 4.96 -19.97 16.43
N ALA A 379 3.93 -20.26 15.65
CA ALA A 379 3.71 -19.64 14.35
C ALA A 379 3.60 -18.10 14.47
N ALA A 380 2.83 -17.61 15.44
CA ALA A 380 2.75 -16.17 15.72
C ALA A 380 4.12 -15.57 16.10
N TYR A 381 4.91 -16.29 16.90
CA TYR A 381 6.27 -15.88 17.29
C TYR A 381 7.21 -15.79 16.10
N LEU A 382 7.24 -16.80 15.22
CA LEU A 382 8.08 -16.78 14.03
C LEU A 382 7.75 -15.60 13.11
N MET A 383 6.46 -15.35 12.87
CA MET A 383 6.04 -14.21 12.05
C MET A 383 6.44 -12.87 12.69
N LYS A 384 6.25 -12.73 14.01
CA LYS A 384 6.68 -11.52 14.73
C LYS A 384 8.20 -11.33 14.68
N LYS A 385 8.98 -12.40 14.83
CA LYS A 385 10.45 -12.42 14.74
C LYS A 385 10.95 -12.02 13.35
N GLN A 386 10.21 -12.39 12.30
CA GLN A 386 10.48 -11.97 10.92
C GLN A 386 10.04 -10.52 10.60
N GLY A 387 9.53 -9.78 11.59
CA GLY A 387 9.14 -8.38 11.43
C GLY A 387 7.69 -8.15 11.01
N PHE A 388 6.86 -9.18 10.92
CA PHE A 388 5.44 -9.02 10.63
C PHE A 388 4.68 -8.47 11.84
N PRO A 389 3.95 -7.34 11.70
CA PRO A 389 3.16 -6.82 12.80
C PRO A 389 1.92 -7.70 13.02
N LEU A 390 1.78 -8.26 14.22
CA LEU A 390 0.56 -8.95 14.65
C LEU A 390 -0.50 -7.90 15.02
N GLY A 391 -1.60 -7.86 14.25
CA GLY A 391 -2.69 -6.90 14.40
C GLY A 391 -3.75 -7.32 15.41
N CYS A 392 -4.04 -8.62 15.47
CA CYS A 392 -4.92 -9.23 16.45
C CYS A 392 -4.63 -10.72 16.57
N ILE A 393 -5.06 -11.28 17.70
CA ILE A 393 -5.27 -12.72 17.87
C ILE A 393 -6.72 -13.01 17.48
N ILE A 394 -6.92 -14.04 16.66
CA ILE A 394 -8.22 -14.53 16.23
C ILE A 394 -8.39 -15.90 16.85
N ASN A 395 -9.34 -16.00 17.77
CA ASN A 395 -9.69 -17.25 18.45
C ASN A 395 -11.11 -17.64 18.02
N MET A 396 -11.26 -18.87 17.51
CA MET A 396 -12.56 -19.48 17.24
C MET A 396 -12.95 -20.34 18.44
N ARG A 397 -14.00 -19.94 19.16
CA ARG A 397 -14.53 -20.68 20.32
C ARG A 397 -15.68 -21.57 19.86
N SER A 398 -15.53 -22.89 19.90
CA SER A 398 -16.67 -23.77 19.66
C SER A 398 -17.52 -23.89 20.93
N LEU A 399 -18.83 -23.91 20.72
CA LEU A 399 -19.81 -24.29 21.74
C LEU A 399 -20.01 -25.81 21.82
N ASN A 400 -19.44 -26.58 20.88
CA ASN A 400 -19.44 -28.04 20.88
C ASN A 400 -18.18 -28.58 21.58
N PRO A 401 -18.29 -29.34 22.69
CA PRO A 401 -17.17 -29.99 23.37
C PRO A 401 -16.43 -31.00 22.49
N ASP A 402 -17.11 -31.61 21.51
CA ASP A 402 -16.58 -32.61 20.57
C ASP A 402 -16.28 -32.01 19.18
N SER A 403 -15.99 -30.71 19.12
CA SER A 403 -15.68 -30.06 17.86
C SER A 403 -14.34 -30.53 17.31
N TYR A 404 -14.36 -31.15 16.13
CA TYR A 404 -13.18 -31.61 15.40
C TYR A 404 -12.09 -30.55 15.11
N MET A 405 -12.35 -29.25 15.35
CA MET A 405 -11.41 -28.15 15.08
C MET A 405 -11.16 -27.19 16.26
N PHE A 406 -12.06 -27.08 17.24
CA PHE A 406 -11.94 -26.10 18.34
C PHE A 406 -12.58 -26.62 19.63
N HIS A 407 -11.81 -27.08 20.62
CA HIS A 407 -12.31 -27.61 21.90
C HIS A 407 -12.46 -26.54 23.01
N THR A 408 -13.33 -26.80 24.00
CA THR A 408 -13.64 -25.97 25.19
C THR A 408 -13.44 -26.80 26.47
N PRO A 409 -12.45 -26.46 27.32
CA PRO A 409 -12.74 -25.69 28.54
C PRO A 409 -11.57 -24.78 29.01
N ALA A 410 -10.97 -23.99 28.11
CA ALA A 410 -9.93 -23.00 28.47
C ALA A 410 -10.17 -21.62 27.85
N ILE A 411 -11.43 -21.20 27.77
CA ILE A 411 -11.87 -19.91 27.21
C ILE A 411 -11.15 -18.71 27.88
N SER A 412 -10.66 -18.86 29.11
CA SER A 412 -9.86 -17.88 29.85
C SER A 412 -8.36 -17.87 29.51
N MET A 413 -7.78 -18.96 28.99
CA MET A 413 -6.32 -19.04 28.80
C MET A 413 -5.84 -18.22 27.60
N VAL A 414 -6.53 -18.27 26.48
CA VAL A 414 -6.16 -17.46 25.30
C VAL A 414 -6.32 -15.96 25.57
N SER A 415 -7.23 -15.55 26.46
CA SER A 415 -7.27 -14.16 26.95
C SER A 415 -6.04 -13.78 27.74
N PHE A 416 -5.57 -14.64 28.65
CA PHE A 416 -4.32 -14.38 29.36
C PHE A 416 -3.11 -14.34 28.41
N GLN A 417 -3.05 -15.23 27.41
CA GLN A 417 -2.00 -15.21 26.40
C GLN A 417 -2.05 -13.92 25.56
N ALA A 418 -3.23 -13.48 25.14
CA ALA A 418 -3.41 -12.24 24.39
C ALA A 418 -2.99 -11.00 25.18
N GLU A 419 -3.39 -10.93 26.46
CA GLU A 419 -2.95 -9.88 27.39
C GLU A 419 -1.44 -9.93 27.60
N ALA A 420 -0.87 -11.12 27.84
CA ALA A 420 0.56 -11.31 28.00
C ALA A 420 1.34 -10.86 26.77
N MET A 421 0.84 -11.12 25.56
CA MET A 421 1.45 -10.63 24.31
C MET A 421 1.26 -9.13 24.06
N GLY A 422 0.30 -8.49 24.75
CA GLY A 422 -0.12 -7.12 24.45
C GLY A 422 -0.78 -6.99 23.06
N ILE A 423 -1.46 -8.04 22.59
CA ILE A 423 -2.11 -8.08 21.27
C ILE A 423 -3.63 -8.17 21.45
N PRO A 424 -4.44 -7.38 20.71
CA PRO A 424 -5.89 -7.44 20.84
C PRO A 424 -6.47 -8.83 20.54
N LEU A 425 -7.29 -9.36 21.43
CA LEU A 425 -8.04 -10.60 21.22
C LEU A 425 -9.35 -10.34 20.46
N PHE A 426 -9.60 -11.14 19.44
CA PHE A 426 -10.86 -11.23 18.73
C PHE A 426 -11.38 -12.67 18.80
N SER A 427 -12.27 -12.90 19.76
CA SER A 427 -12.95 -14.19 19.91
C SER A 427 -14.23 -14.21 19.07
N PHE A 428 -14.46 -15.32 18.36
CA PHE A 428 -15.66 -15.55 17.58
C PHE A 428 -16.24 -16.91 17.93
N GLU A 429 -17.52 -16.95 18.31
CA GLU A 429 -18.19 -18.20 18.68
C GLU A 429 -18.71 -18.93 17.43
N THR A 430 -18.54 -20.25 17.40
CA THR A 430 -19.07 -21.14 16.37
C THR A 430 -19.81 -22.32 17.00
N LYS A 431 -20.78 -22.89 16.28
CA LYS A 431 -21.51 -24.10 16.71
C LYS A 431 -20.71 -25.39 16.48
N GLY A 432 -19.54 -25.32 15.82
CA GLY A 432 -18.68 -26.48 15.57
C GLY A 432 -19.28 -27.49 14.58
N GLU A 433 -20.20 -27.05 13.71
CA GLU A 433 -20.81 -27.90 12.69
C GLU A 433 -19.93 -27.95 11.43
N LYS A 434 -19.59 -29.18 10.99
CA LYS A 434 -18.77 -29.44 9.79
C LYS A 434 -19.33 -28.66 8.58
N GLU A 435 -18.45 -28.01 7.80
CA GLU A 435 -18.75 -27.08 6.69
C GLU A 435 -19.39 -25.72 7.05
N LYS A 436 -20.12 -25.58 8.16
CA LYS A 436 -20.58 -24.25 8.64
C LYS A 436 -19.47 -23.48 9.36
N GLU A 437 -18.56 -24.19 10.00
CA GLU A 437 -17.39 -23.64 10.68
C GLU A 437 -16.48 -22.82 9.75
N LEU A 438 -16.31 -23.23 8.49
CA LEU A 438 -15.61 -22.43 7.47
C LEU A 438 -16.31 -21.11 7.17
N LYS A 439 -17.65 -21.11 7.13
CA LYS A 439 -18.42 -19.87 6.95
C LYS A 439 -18.30 -18.96 8.16
N ASP A 440 -18.21 -19.53 9.36
CA ASP A 440 -17.99 -18.76 10.59
C ASP A 440 -16.58 -18.18 10.64
N LEU A 441 -15.55 -18.93 10.22
CA LEU A 441 -14.20 -18.41 10.02
C LEU A 441 -14.19 -17.29 8.97
N GLU A 442 -14.93 -17.41 7.87
CA GLU A 442 -15.05 -16.34 6.87
C GLU A 442 -15.61 -15.06 7.48
N LYS A 443 -16.68 -15.17 8.29
CA LYS A 443 -17.26 -14.04 9.01
C LYS A 443 -16.26 -13.45 10.02
N ALA A 444 -15.54 -14.29 10.75
CA ALA A 444 -14.55 -13.88 11.73
C ALA A 444 -13.41 -13.11 11.08
N LEU A 445 -12.83 -13.65 10.00
CA LEU A 445 -11.76 -12.99 9.25
C LEU A 445 -12.23 -11.68 8.62
N LYS A 446 -13.45 -11.65 8.06
CA LYS A 446 -14.01 -10.41 7.50
C LYS A 446 -14.14 -9.32 8.57
N LYS A 447 -14.67 -9.66 9.75
CA LYS A 447 -14.73 -8.73 10.90
C LYS A 447 -13.34 -8.33 11.38
N ALA A 448 -12.37 -9.25 11.39
CA ALA A 448 -10.99 -8.96 11.79
C ALA A 448 -10.30 -7.99 10.81
N VAL A 449 -10.51 -8.16 9.50
CA VAL A 449 -10.08 -7.19 8.46
C VAL A 449 -10.68 -5.82 8.74
N GLU A 450 -11.99 -5.75 8.96
CA GLU A 450 -12.69 -4.49 9.20
C GLU A 450 -12.24 -3.80 10.49
N ARG A 451 -12.04 -4.55 11.57
CA ARG A 451 -11.73 -4.01 12.91
C ARG A 451 -10.25 -3.70 13.11
N TYR A 452 -9.36 -4.60 12.68
CA TYR A 452 -7.93 -4.54 12.97
C TYR A 452 -7.06 -4.24 11.74
N GLY A 453 -7.65 -4.16 10.54
CA GLY A 453 -6.94 -3.81 9.31
C GLY A 453 -5.89 -4.84 8.91
N ILE A 454 -6.13 -6.12 9.21
CA ILE A 454 -5.21 -7.20 8.84
C ILE A 454 -5.19 -7.39 7.30
N GLN A 455 -4.02 -7.73 6.78
CA GLN A 455 -3.70 -7.93 5.36
C GLN A 455 -3.24 -9.36 5.07
N GLY A 456 -3.07 -10.16 6.12
CA GLY A 456 -2.83 -11.58 6.06
C GLY A 456 -3.20 -12.27 7.37
N ILE A 457 -3.08 -13.58 7.39
CA ILE A 457 -3.25 -14.42 8.57
C ILE A 457 -2.07 -15.37 8.72
N THR A 458 -1.72 -15.71 9.96
CA THR A 458 -0.78 -16.79 10.24
C THR A 458 -1.50 -17.96 10.90
N THR A 459 -1.14 -19.19 10.51
CA THR A 459 -1.75 -20.42 11.02
C THR A 459 -0.68 -21.34 11.60
N GLY A 460 -1.03 -22.09 12.64
CA GLY A 460 -0.19 -23.13 13.24
C GLY A 460 -0.30 -24.48 12.54
N ALA A 461 -0.80 -24.53 11.30
CA ALA A 461 -0.97 -25.80 10.58
C ALA A 461 0.39 -26.38 10.16
N LEU A 462 0.60 -27.66 10.47
CA LEU A 462 1.87 -28.37 10.30
C LEU A 462 1.89 -29.29 9.07
N TYR A 463 0.98 -30.27 8.97
CA TYR A 463 0.91 -31.19 7.80
C TYR A 463 -0.47 -31.38 7.13
N SER A 464 -1.58 -30.91 7.70
CA SER A 464 -2.91 -31.10 7.08
C SER A 464 -3.12 -30.23 5.82
N THR A 465 -2.98 -30.84 4.63
CA THR A 465 -3.14 -30.16 3.32
C THR A 465 -4.58 -29.70 3.14
N TYR A 466 -5.51 -30.53 3.62
CA TYR A 466 -6.94 -30.27 3.61
C TYR A 466 -7.34 -28.99 4.36
N GLN A 467 -6.82 -28.77 5.58
CA GLN A 467 -7.12 -27.56 6.35
C GLN A 467 -6.49 -26.31 5.72
N LYS A 468 -5.24 -26.42 5.27
CA LYS A 468 -4.51 -25.32 4.64
C LYS A 468 -5.19 -24.82 3.38
N GLU A 469 -5.55 -25.70 2.44
CA GLU A 469 -6.18 -25.32 1.18
C GLU A 469 -7.52 -24.59 1.38
N ARG A 470 -8.32 -25.03 2.36
CA ARG A 470 -9.60 -24.41 2.71
C ARG A 470 -9.42 -22.99 3.25
N ILE A 471 -8.48 -22.81 4.18
CA ILE A 471 -8.14 -21.49 4.74
C ILE A 471 -7.56 -20.58 3.66
N GLU A 472 -6.68 -21.08 2.79
CA GLU A 472 -6.11 -20.31 1.67
C GLU A 472 -7.16 -19.86 0.67
N LYS A 473 -8.10 -20.72 0.29
CA LYS A 473 -9.19 -20.39 -0.64
C LYS A 473 -10.08 -19.28 -0.05
N LEU A 474 -10.41 -19.39 1.23
CA LEU A 474 -11.22 -18.41 1.95
C LEU A 474 -10.48 -17.08 2.13
N ALA A 475 -9.23 -17.12 2.57
CA ALA A 475 -8.38 -15.93 2.72
C ALA A 475 -8.22 -15.19 1.38
N ARG A 476 -8.02 -15.92 0.27
CA ARG A 476 -7.92 -15.36 -1.08
C ARG A 476 -9.19 -14.61 -1.49
N LYS A 477 -10.37 -15.13 -1.16
CA LYS A 477 -11.66 -14.46 -1.40
C LYS A 477 -11.77 -13.12 -0.66
N LEU A 478 -11.12 -13.01 0.51
CA LEU A 478 -11.07 -11.80 1.33
C LEU A 478 -9.85 -10.89 1.03
N GLY A 479 -9.00 -11.27 0.06
CA GLY A 479 -7.77 -10.54 -0.27
C GLY A 479 -6.65 -10.67 0.76
N LEU A 480 -6.72 -11.68 1.64
CA LEU A 480 -5.74 -11.97 2.68
C LEU A 480 -4.66 -12.94 2.18
N LYS A 481 -3.40 -12.69 2.55
CA LYS A 481 -2.32 -13.67 2.41
C LYS A 481 -2.29 -14.63 3.59
N VAL A 482 -2.08 -15.92 3.36
CA VAL A 482 -1.91 -16.93 4.41
C VAL A 482 -0.43 -17.22 4.60
N PHE A 483 0.00 -17.32 5.85
CA PHE A 483 1.34 -17.69 6.25
C PHE A 483 1.26 -18.92 7.16
N SER A 484 1.93 -20.00 6.77
CA SER A 484 1.99 -21.24 7.56
C SER A 484 3.47 -21.59 7.77
N PRO A 485 4.14 -20.92 8.73
CA PRO A 485 5.58 -21.00 8.88
C PRO A 485 6.08 -22.37 9.37
N LEU A 486 5.20 -23.19 9.92
CA LEU A 486 5.52 -24.52 10.44
C LEU A 486 5.30 -25.64 9.41
N TRP A 487 4.78 -25.30 8.24
CA TRP A 487 4.39 -26.27 7.23
C TRP A 487 5.58 -27.08 6.72
N HIS A 488 5.49 -28.41 6.75
CA HIS A 488 6.58 -29.36 6.43
C HIS A 488 7.82 -29.28 7.35
N MET A 489 7.70 -28.74 8.56
CA MET A 489 8.76 -28.87 9.56
C MET A 489 8.76 -30.27 10.16
N ASP A 490 9.96 -30.87 10.24
CA ASP A 490 10.17 -32.10 10.98
C ASP A 490 9.68 -31.99 12.44
N GLN A 491 8.97 -33.01 12.93
CA GLN A 491 8.23 -32.98 14.18
C GLN A 491 9.15 -32.89 15.41
N GLU A 492 10.22 -33.69 15.43
CA GLU A 492 11.20 -33.66 16.52
C GLU A 492 11.91 -32.32 16.54
N LYS A 493 12.41 -31.88 15.37
CA LYS A 493 13.07 -30.59 15.24
C LYS A 493 12.18 -29.44 15.69
N LEU A 494 10.90 -29.44 15.31
CA LEU A 494 9.94 -28.44 15.74
C LEU A 494 9.83 -28.38 17.27
N MET A 495 9.63 -29.52 17.93
CA MET A 495 9.49 -29.57 19.39
C MET A 495 10.75 -29.06 20.09
N ARG A 496 11.93 -29.47 19.59
CA ARG A 496 13.22 -29.00 20.12
C ARG A 496 13.42 -27.50 19.88
N ASP A 497 13.05 -26.99 18.70
CA ASP A 497 13.12 -25.57 18.37
C ASP A 497 12.21 -24.75 19.28
N ILE A 498 10.98 -25.21 19.53
CA ILE A 498 10.03 -24.52 20.42
C ILE A 498 10.62 -24.37 21.83
N LEU A 499 11.08 -25.47 22.44
CA LEU A 499 11.72 -25.43 23.76
C LEU A 499 13.02 -24.60 23.74
N GLY A 500 13.82 -24.72 22.68
CA GLY A 500 15.06 -23.97 22.49
C GLY A 500 14.87 -22.45 22.38
N GLN A 501 13.72 -22.00 21.87
CA GLN A 501 13.35 -20.58 21.89
C GLN A 501 12.83 -20.11 23.25
N GLY A 502 12.74 -20.98 24.26
CA GLY A 502 12.32 -20.64 25.62
C GLY A 502 10.80 -20.61 25.79
N PHE A 503 10.08 -21.49 25.10
CA PHE A 503 8.67 -21.73 25.35
C PHE A 503 8.49 -22.67 26.54
N ASP A 504 7.56 -22.31 27.42
CA ASP A 504 7.05 -23.13 28.50
C ASP A 504 5.69 -23.71 28.05
N ILE A 505 5.71 -25.00 27.73
CA ILE A 505 4.56 -25.75 27.21
C ILE A 505 4.12 -26.74 28.27
N MET A 506 2.82 -26.81 28.52
CA MET A 506 2.20 -27.81 29.39
C MET A 506 1.17 -28.61 28.61
N LEU A 507 1.07 -29.92 28.85
CA LEU A 507 -0.01 -30.73 28.29
C LEU A 507 -1.27 -30.62 29.14
N THR A 508 -2.40 -30.41 28.48
CA THR A 508 -3.72 -30.23 29.09
C THR A 508 -4.68 -31.38 28.78
N ALA A 509 -4.38 -32.20 27.78
CA ALA A 509 -5.09 -33.44 27.53
C ALA A 509 -4.14 -34.47 26.91
N VAL A 510 -4.43 -35.74 27.13
CA VAL A 510 -3.77 -36.90 26.51
C VAL A 510 -4.84 -37.90 26.08
N ALA A 511 -4.64 -38.55 24.94
CA ALA A 511 -5.60 -39.50 24.37
C ALA A 511 -4.92 -40.64 23.58
N CYS A 512 -3.67 -40.97 23.91
CA CYS A 512 -2.88 -41.96 23.18
C CYS A 512 -2.13 -42.87 24.14
N GLU A 513 -2.01 -44.15 23.78
CA GLU A 513 -1.22 -45.13 24.51
C GLU A 513 0.22 -44.62 24.73
N GLY A 514 0.78 -44.82 25.91
CA GLY A 514 2.09 -44.27 26.30
C GLY A 514 2.06 -42.85 26.90
N LEU A 515 0.93 -42.14 26.82
CA LEU A 515 0.71 -40.86 27.50
C LEU A 515 -0.23 -41.02 28.71
N ASP A 516 0.34 -41.18 29.90
CA ASP A 516 -0.40 -41.30 31.15
C ASP A 516 -0.62 -39.95 31.88
N SER A 517 -1.19 -39.99 33.08
CA SER A 517 -1.44 -38.82 33.91
C SER A 517 -0.19 -38.02 34.28
N THR A 518 1.01 -38.60 34.20
CA THR A 518 2.28 -37.94 34.55
C THR A 518 2.70 -36.89 33.52
N TRP A 519 2.06 -36.88 32.35
CA TRP A 519 2.27 -35.88 31.29
C TRP A 519 1.48 -34.59 31.52
N LEU A 520 0.39 -34.64 32.29
CA LEU A 520 -0.53 -33.51 32.49
C LEU A 520 -0.04 -32.54 33.58
N GLY A 521 -0.34 -31.25 33.40
CA GLY A 521 -0.17 -30.26 34.48
C GLY A 521 1.26 -29.83 34.79
N ARG A 522 2.25 -30.26 34.00
CA ARG A 522 3.66 -29.86 34.16
C ARG A 522 4.28 -29.32 32.88
N SER A 523 5.33 -28.51 33.04
CA SER A 523 6.13 -28.01 31.92
C SER A 523 6.90 -29.15 31.23
N MET A 524 6.92 -29.10 29.90
CA MET A 524 7.65 -30.02 29.04
C MET A 524 9.15 -29.68 28.99
N THR A 525 9.97 -30.72 28.94
CA THR A 525 11.43 -30.62 28.92
C THR A 525 12.03 -31.32 27.70
N PHE A 526 13.33 -31.09 27.41
CA PHE A 526 14.01 -31.80 26.32
C PHE A 526 14.02 -33.32 26.51
N LYS A 527 14.06 -33.82 27.75
CA LYS A 527 13.97 -35.26 28.04
C LYS A 527 12.61 -35.85 27.69
N ASP A 528 11.56 -35.03 27.76
CA ASP A 528 10.21 -35.45 27.36
C ASP A 528 10.13 -35.62 25.85
N ILE A 529 10.85 -34.80 25.07
CA ILE A 529 10.97 -34.99 23.61
C ILE A 529 11.68 -36.33 23.32
N ASP A 530 12.77 -36.63 24.01
CA ASP A 530 13.46 -37.93 23.84
C ASP A 530 12.54 -39.12 24.18
N ARG A 531 11.66 -38.96 25.19
CA ARG A 531 10.62 -39.96 25.48
C ARG A 531 9.59 -40.10 24.36
N LEU A 532 9.16 -38.99 23.75
CA LEU A 532 8.24 -39.02 22.61
C LEU A 532 8.87 -39.66 21.38
N VAL A 533 10.16 -39.45 21.12
CA VAL A 533 10.89 -40.14 20.05
C VAL A 533 10.86 -41.65 20.27
N ASN A 534 11.18 -42.10 21.48
CA ASN A 534 11.12 -43.53 21.82
C ASN A 534 9.70 -44.11 21.71
N LEU A 535 8.66 -43.33 22.04
CA LEU A 535 7.28 -43.75 21.84
C LEU A 535 6.92 -43.79 20.35
N ASN A 536 7.40 -42.84 19.55
CA ASN A 536 7.19 -42.82 18.09
C ASN A 536 7.79 -44.09 17.45
N ASP A 537 8.99 -44.49 17.85
CA ASP A 537 9.64 -45.71 17.36
C ASP A 537 8.86 -46.99 17.72
N ARG A 538 8.17 -47.00 18.87
CA ARG A 538 7.45 -48.18 19.37
C ARG A 538 6.02 -48.31 18.85
N ILE A 539 5.27 -47.21 18.83
CA ILE A 539 3.82 -47.20 18.59
C ILE A 539 3.39 -46.16 17.54
N GLY A 540 4.33 -45.43 16.93
CA GLY A 540 4.04 -44.51 15.83
C GLY A 540 3.35 -43.21 16.24
N ILE A 541 3.37 -42.83 17.52
CA ILE A 541 2.77 -41.56 17.99
C ILE A 541 3.38 -40.34 17.30
N ASN A 542 2.59 -39.34 16.92
CA ASN A 542 3.14 -38.09 16.38
C ASN A 542 3.87 -37.31 17.49
N ILE A 543 5.17 -37.03 17.31
CA ILE A 543 6.01 -36.34 18.31
C ILE A 543 5.49 -34.91 18.58
N ALA A 544 4.85 -34.30 17.59
CA ALA A 544 4.24 -32.98 17.69
C ALA A 544 2.74 -33.02 18.00
N PHE A 545 2.16 -34.19 18.31
CA PHE A 545 0.75 -34.40 18.68
C PHE A 545 -0.28 -33.96 17.63
N GLU A 546 0.05 -34.03 16.34
CA GLU A 546 -0.88 -33.62 15.27
C GLU A 546 -2.05 -34.59 15.05
N GLY A 547 -1.92 -35.83 15.49
CA GLY A 547 -2.97 -36.85 15.41
C GLY A 547 -4.05 -36.69 16.47
N GLY A 548 -3.95 -35.68 17.34
CA GLY A 548 -4.85 -35.49 18.48
C GLY A 548 -4.41 -36.27 19.72
N GLU A 549 -3.17 -36.72 19.77
CA GLU A 549 -2.66 -37.55 20.87
C GLU A 549 -2.53 -36.79 22.18
N ALA A 550 -2.30 -35.48 22.10
CA ALA A 550 -2.31 -34.59 23.25
C ALA A 550 -2.70 -33.15 22.87
N GLU A 551 -3.28 -32.44 23.83
CA GLU A 551 -3.47 -30.99 23.74
C GLU A 551 -2.41 -30.26 24.56
N SER A 552 -1.94 -29.12 24.03
CA SER A 552 -0.91 -28.31 24.68
C SER A 552 -1.42 -26.91 24.98
N LEU A 553 -0.85 -26.31 26.03
CA LEU A 553 -1.04 -24.92 26.43
C LEU A 553 0.32 -24.25 26.62
N VAL A 554 0.52 -23.06 26.04
CA VAL A 554 1.72 -22.25 26.28
C VAL A 554 1.51 -21.34 27.48
N LEU A 555 2.30 -21.55 28.54
CA LEU A 555 2.29 -20.77 29.78
C LEU A 555 3.23 -19.56 29.71
N ASP A 556 4.36 -19.71 29.03
CA ASP A 556 5.29 -18.63 28.77
C ASP A 556 6.01 -18.79 27.43
N CYS A 557 6.38 -17.66 26.80
CA CYS A 557 7.29 -17.63 25.67
C CYS A 557 7.90 -16.23 25.49
N PRO A 558 8.86 -16.02 24.58
CA PRO A 558 9.44 -14.70 24.34
C PRO A 558 8.46 -13.62 23.86
N LEU A 559 7.29 -13.99 23.32
CA LEU A 559 6.25 -13.00 22.98
C LEU A 559 5.56 -12.41 24.20
N PHE A 560 5.62 -13.08 25.35
CA PHE A 560 4.84 -12.73 26.51
C PHE A 560 5.60 -11.73 27.38
N SER A 561 4.93 -10.68 27.84
CA SER A 561 5.43 -9.72 28.83
C SER A 561 5.28 -10.21 30.27
N LYS A 562 4.28 -11.08 30.51
CA LYS A 562 3.97 -11.75 31.79
C LYS A 562 3.81 -13.25 31.52
N LYS A 563 4.14 -14.11 32.48
CA LYS A 563 3.88 -15.55 32.34
C LYS A 563 2.53 -15.92 32.97
N ILE A 564 1.92 -17.00 32.49
CA ILE A 564 0.69 -17.56 33.05
C ILE A 564 1.09 -18.51 34.18
N SER A 565 0.55 -18.28 35.36
CA SER A 565 0.72 -19.16 36.53
C SER A 565 -0.61 -19.81 36.85
N ILE A 566 -0.65 -21.14 36.75
CA ILE A 566 -1.78 -21.94 37.22
C ILE A 566 -1.64 -22.06 38.73
N ARG A 567 -2.70 -21.69 39.47
CA ARG A 567 -2.75 -21.72 40.93
C ARG A 567 -3.45 -22.96 41.43
N ASN A 568 -4.52 -23.34 40.75
CA ASN A 568 -5.29 -24.52 41.10
C ASN A 568 -5.75 -25.25 39.83
N SER A 569 -5.56 -26.57 39.83
CA SER A 569 -5.95 -27.46 38.75
C SER A 569 -6.11 -28.88 39.25
N ARG A 570 -6.99 -29.65 38.62
CA ARG A 570 -7.19 -31.08 38.90
C ARG A 570 -7.05 -31.90 37.62
N VAL A 571 -6.57 -33.13 37.78
CA VAL A 571 -6.46 -34.11 36.69
C VAL A 571 -7.68 -35.01 36.73
N GLU A 572 -8.39 -35.12 35.60
CA GLU A 572 -9.50 -36.04 35.40
C GLU A 572 -9.08 -37.08 34.35
N MET A 573 -8.94 -38.34 34.76
CA MET A 573 -8.61 -39.46 33.88
C MET A 573 -9.88 -40.28 33.58
N GLU A 574 -10.11 -40.58 32.30
CA GLU A 574 -11.18 -41.49 31.87
C GLU A 574 -10.69 -42.95 31.86
N ASN A 575 -9.42 -43.15 31.51
CA ASN A 575 -8.72 -44.42 31.57
C ASN A 575 -7.20 -44.19 31.74
N SER A 576 -6.36 -45.20 31.56
CA SER A 576 -4.90 -45.09 31.76
C SER A 576 -4.17 -44.18 30.77
N CYS A 577 -4.74 -43.89 29.60
CA CYS A 577 -4.12 -43.12 28.52
C CYS A 577 -5.01 -41.99 27.95
N THR A 578 -6.19 -41.79 28.53
CA THR A 578 -7.12 -40.71 28.19
C THR A 578 -7.43 -39.90 29.44
N GLY A 579 -7.08 -38.61 29.41
CA GLY A 579 -7.36 -37.71 30.52
C GLY A 579 -7.09 -36.25 30.19
N ARG A 580 -7.58 -35.36 31.05
CA ARG A 580 -7.51 -33.92 30.88
C ARG A 580 -7.18 -33.19 32.18
N LEU A 581 -6.56 -32.03 32.04
CA LEU A 581 -6.30 -31.09 33.12
C LEU A 581 -7.42 -30.04 33.14
N VAL A 582 -8.17 -29.98 34.25
CA VAL A 582 -9.13 -28.91 34.49
C VAL A 582 -8.45 -27.81 35.29
N VAL A 583 -8.25 -26.65 34.67
CA VAL A 583 -7.68 -25.46 35.32
C VAL A 583 -8.80 -24.68 36.01
N GLU A 584 -8.74 -24.59 37.33
CA GLU A 584 -9.75 -23.90 38.15
C GLU A 584 -9.39 -22.43 38.39
N ASP A 585 -8.11 -22.14 38.62
CA ASP A 585 -7.60 -20.78 38.84
C ASP A 585 -6.24 -20.57 38.17
N ALA A 586 -6.11 -19.43 37.50
CA ALA A 586 -4.89 -19.01 36.84
C ALA A 586 -4.77 -17.48 36.79
N SER A 587 -3.53 -16.99 36.82
CA SER A 587 -3.24 -15.56 36.87
C SER A 587 -2.01 -15.21 36.04
N LEU A 588 -1.91 -13.95 35.62
CA LEU A 588 -0.70 -13.42 34.99
C LEU A 588 0.26 -12.89 36.06
N VAL A 589 1.49 -13.39 36.04
CA VAL A 589 2.54 -12.97 36.97
C VAL A 589 3.72 -12.38 36.21
N SER A 590 4.45 -11.44 36.84
CA SER A 590 5.64 -10.85 36.25
C SER A 590 6.71 -11.92 36.01
N LYS A 591 7.45 -11.76 34.92
CA LYS A 591 8.65 -12.57 34.71
C LYS A 591 9.71 -12.07 35.68
N GLY A 592 10.13 -12.92 36.62
CA GLY A 592 11.28 -12.60 37.47
C GLY A 592 12.48 -12.20 36.59
N ALA A 593 13.25 -11.20 37.00
CA ALA A 593 14.43 -10.76 36.27
C ALA A 593 15.32 -11.98 35.99
N LYS A 594 15.56 -12.31 34.71
CA LYS A 594 16.57 -13.30 34.36
C LYS A 594 17.89 -12.80 34.92
N LYS A 595 18.48 -13.51 35.89
CA LYS A 595 19.91 -13.36 36.17
C LYS A 595 20.62 -13.57 34.84
N PRO A 596 21.48 -12.65 34.39
CA PRO A 596 22.27 -12.87 33.19
C PRO A 596 23.03 -14.19 33.37
N LYS A 597 22.84 -15.13 32.44
CA LYS A 597 23.72 -16.30 32.38
C LYS A 597 25.13 -15.74 32.16
N SER A 598 26.01 -15.98 33.13
CA SER A 598 27.43 -15.69 33.02
C SER A 598 28.03 -16.54 31.91
N LEU A 599 28.52 -15.81 30.88
CA LEU A 599 29.40 -16.18 29.75
C LEU A 599 29.05 -17.44 28.94
#